data_AF-A0A4P9W3X2-F1
#
_entry.id   AF-A0A4P9W3X2-F1
#
_cell.length_a   1.000
_cell.length_b   1.000
_cell.length_c   1.000
_cell.angle_alpha   90.00
_cell.angle_beta   90.00
_cell.angle_gamma   90.00
#
_symmetry.space_group_name_H-M   'P 1'
#
loop_
_entity.id
_entity.type
_entity.pdbx_description
1 polymer ?
#
loop_
_entity_poly.entity_id
_entity_poly.type
_entity_poly.pdbx_seq_one_letter_code
_entity_poly.pdbx_strand_id
1 'polypeptide(L)'
;MDEGLAIGSVHSVKWRGEIHKAKIVEKKRKADKGEFTYYVHYLNYDRRLDEWIDASTIDSTDLVEDTVAPAAQDTVIPAPLNEDRKLTRNMKRKFEEMNFQKLSEIDPKMSDLEKEREEITKVRNINTLQFGKYLMQTWYFSPYPDEYKNVDTLYVCEFCLKYMKYPESLTRHQATCKRKRPPGRLVYGKDTIRAYEVDGKEEK
;
A
#
# COMPACT_ATOMS: atom_id res chain seq x y z
N MET A 1 -22.25 -20.39 -19.59
CA MET A 1 -20.79 -20.17 -19.61
C MET A 1 -20.47 -19.51 -18.29
N ASP A 2 -19.49 -20.01 -17.54
CA ASP A 2 -19.11 -19.39 -16.26
C ASP A 2 -18.34 -18.09 -16.55
N GLU A 3 -18.94 -16.94 -16.23
CA GLU A 3 -18.40 -15.62 -16.59
C GLU A 3 -17.42 -15.07 -15.53
N GLY A 4 -17.26 -15.79 -14.42
CA GLY A 4 -16.44 -15.38 -13.27
C GLY A 4 -16.94 -14.10 -12.60
N LEU A 5 -16.24 -13.66 -11.55
CA LEU A 5 -16.57 -12.42 -10.83
C LEU A 5 -16.46 -11.17 -11.73
N ALA A 6 -17.28 -10.17 -11.42
CA ALA A 6 -17.34 -8.91 -12.17
C ALA A 6 -16.19 -7.97 -11.80
N ILE A 7 -15.66 -7.23 -12.77
CA ILE A 7 -14.72 -6.15 -12.46
C ILE A 7 -15.48 -5.05 -11.71
N GLY A 8 -14.92 -4.59 -10.60
CA GLY A 8 -15.50 -3.57 -9.74
C GLY A 8 -16.29 -4.11 -8.55
N SER A 9 -16.61 -5.41 -8.51
CA SER A 9 -17.26 -6.02 -7.34
C SER A 9 -16.30 -6.11 -6.16
N VAL A 10 -16.84 -6.08 -4.95
CA VAL A 10 -16.08 -6.18 -3.70
C VAL A 10 -16.38 -7.53 -3.06
N HIS A 11 -15.33 -8.26 -2.67
CA HIS A 11 -15.45 -9.58 -2.05
C HIS A 11 -14.54 -9.69 -0.83
N SER A 12 -14.89 -10.63 0.05
CA SER A 12 -14.07 -11.04 1.18
C SER A 12 -12.95 -11.97 0.69
N VAL A 13 -11.70 -11.54 0.87
CA VAL A 13 -10.49 -12.26 0.42
C VAL A 13 -9.61 -12.59 1.62
N LYS A 14 -9.14 -13.83 1.71
CA LYS A 14 -8.20 -14.24 2.75
C LYS A 14 -6.79 -13.76 2.41
N TRP A 15 -6.31 -12.78 3.16
CA TRP A 15 -4.97 -12.21 3.02
C TRP A 15 -4.19 -12.36 4.32
N ARG A 16 -3.02 -13.02 4.26
CA ARG A 16 -2.13 -13.24 5.43
C ARG A 16 -2.80 -13.90 6.64
N GLY A 17 -3.82 -14.72 6.40
CA GLY A 17 -4.55 -15.44 7.45
C GLY A 17 -5.79 -14.71 7.97
N GLU A 18 -5.99 -13.45 7.58
CA GLU A 18 -7.13 -12.62 7.97
C GLU A 18 -8.02 -12.29 6.75
N ILE A 19 -9.30 -12.06 6.97
CA ILE A 19 -10.25 -11.73 5.91
C ILE A 19 -10.28 -10.22 5.70
N HIS A 20 -10.07 -9.81 4.45
CA HIS A 20 -10.05 -8.42 4.03
C HIS A 20 -11.05 -8.19 2.91
N LYS A 21 -11.70 -7.03 2.89
CA LYS A 21 -12.54 -6.63 1.74
C LYS A 21 -11.64 -6.17 0.61
N ALA A 22 -11.82 -6.74 -0.58
CA ALA A 22 -11.03 -6.39 -1.74
C ALA A 22 -11.92 -6.18 -2.97
N LYS A 23 -11.61 -5.13 -3.75
CA LYS A 23 -12.28 -4.81 -5.01
C LYS A 23 -11.57 -5.50 -6.17
N ILE A 24 -12.32 -6.18 -7.04
CA ILE A 24 -11.80 -6.76 -8.27
C ILE A 24 -11.47 -5.61 -9.23
N VAL A 25 -10.20 -5.47 -9.59
CA VAL A 25 -9.71 -4.44 -10.51
C VAL A 25 -9.57 -4.99 -11.93
N GLU A 26 -9.10 -6.22 -12.06
CA GLU A 26 -8.91 -6.89 -13.35
C GLU A 26 -9.21 -8.39 -13.22
N LYS A 27 -9.64 -9.03 -14.32
CA LYS A 27 -9.80 -10.49 -14.39
C LYS A 27 -9.11 -11.08 -15.60
N LYS A 28 -8.45 -12.22 -15.43
CA LYS A 28 -7.74 -12.95 -16.49
C LYS A 28 -8.08 -14.43 -16.44
N ARG A 29 -8.38 -15.03 -17.60
CA ARG A 29 -8.63 -16.48 -17.72
C ARG A 29 -7.33 -17.25 -17.87
N LYS A 30 -7.09 -18.27 -17.05
CA LYS A 30 -5.95 -19.20 -17.20
C LYS A 30 -6.20 -20.13 -18.39
N ALA A 31 -5.16 -20.38 -19.18
CA ALA A 31 -5.22 -21.23 -20.37
C ALA A 31 -5.41 -22.71 -20.04
N ASP A 32 -4.93 -23.18 -18.89
CA ASP A 32 -4.85 -24.61 -18.54
C ASP A 32 -6.15 -25.24 -18.01
N LYS A 33 -7.05 -24.46 -17.39
CA LYS A 33 -8.25 -25.02 -16.71
C LYS A 33 -9.54 -24.23 -16.88
N GLY A 34 -9.51 -23.09 -17.58
CA GLY A 34 -10.66 -22.18 -17.65
C GLY A 34 -10.92 -21.41 -16.35
N GLU A 35 -10.13 -21.63 -15.30
CA GLU A 35 -10.19 -20.88 -14.04
C GLU A 35 -9.79 -19.41 -14.23
N PHE A 36 -10.37 -18.53 -13.42
CA PHE A 36 -10.06 -17.10 -13.42
C PHE A 36 -9.07 -16.73 -12.31
N THR A 37 -8.24 -15.75 -12.62
CA THR A 37 -7.41 -15.00 -11.68
C THR A 37 -7.86 -13.56 -11.65
N TYR A 38 -7.78 -12.95 -10.48
CA TYR A 38 -8.28 -11.61 -10.25
C TYR A 38 -7.18 -10.74 -9.66
N TYR A 39 -6.98 -9.57 -10.22
CA TYR A 39 -6.16 -8.53 -9.60
C TYR A 39 -7.05 -7.78 -8.62
N VAL A 40 -6.70 -7.80 -7.35
CA VAL A 40 -7.54 -7.22 -6.28
C VAL A 40 -6.86 -6.05 -5.59
N HIS A 41 -7.67 -5.06 -5.24
CA HIS A 41 -7.29 -3.96 -4.37
C HIS A 41 -7.94 -4.11 -3.00
N TYR A 42 -7.14 -4.24 -1.95
CA TYR A 42 -7.63 -4.33 -0.58
C TYR A 42 -8.12 -2.96 -0.08
N LEU A 43 -9.40 -2.88 0.27
CA LEU A 43 -10.04 -1.62 0.69
C LEU A 43 -9.40 -1.10 1.99
N ASN A 44 -9.06 0.20 2.01
CA ASN A 44 -8.35 0.89 3.10
C ASN A 44 -6.87 0.49 3.26
N TYR A 45 -6.32 -0.26 2.31
CA TYR A 45 -4.90 -0.59 2.28
C TYR A 45 -4.21 0.09 1.10
N ASP A 46 -2.90 0.28 1.25
CA ASP A 46 -2.07 0.87 0.22
C ASP A 46 -1.99 -0.05 -1.01
N ARG A 47 -2.18 0.50 -2.21
CA ARG A 47 -2.17 -0.23 -3.49
C ARG A 47 -0.90 -1.02 -3.77
N ARG A 48 0.21 -0.75 -3.07
CA ARG A 48 1.42 -1.59 -3.16
C ARG A 48 1.22 -3.02 -2.63
N LEU A 49 0.13 -3.25 -1.89
CA LEU A 49 -0.28 -4.54 -1.35
C LEU A 49 -1.26 -5.28 -2.28
N ASP A 50 -1.67 -4.65 -3.38
CA ASP A 50 -2.52 -5.26 -4.39
C ASP A 50 -1.80 -6.47 -5.01
N GLU A 51 -2.55 -7.52 -5.30
CA GLU A 51 -1.99 -8.76 -5.82
C GLU A 51 -2.96 -9.48 -6.75
N TRP A 52 -2.40 -10.46 -7.49
CA TRP A 52 -3.19 -11.42 -8.24
C TRP A 52 -3.57 -12.58 -7.33
N ILE A 53 -4.87 -12.81 -7.16
CA ILE A 53 -5.41 -13.94 -6.41
C ILE A 53 -6.13 -14.93 -7.33
N ASP A 54 -6.12 -16.20 -6.92
CA ASP A 54 -6.92 -17.25 -7.54
C ASP A 54 -8.37 -17.19 -7.03
N ALA A 55 -9.32 -17.62 -7.87
CA ALA A 55 -10.74 -17.69 -7.53
C ALA A 55 -11.03 -18.44 -6.20
N SER A 56 -10.21 -19.44 -5.86
CA SER A 56 -10.32 -20.21 -4.60
C SER A 56 -9.99 -19.43 -3.33
N THR A 57 -9.38 -18.25 -3.46
CA THR A 57 -8.98 -17.39 -2.32
C THR A 57 -10.10 -16.42 -1.93
N ILE A 58 -11.09 -16.29 -2.80
CA ILE A 58 -12.25 -15.43 -2.62
C ILE A 58 -13.32 -16.27 -1.95
N ASP A 59 -13.72 -15.87 -0.75
CA ASP A 59 -14.81 -16.56 -0.08
C ASP A 59 -16.10 -16.27 -0.86
N SER A 60 -16.68 -17.32 -1.46
CA SER A 60 -17.81 -17.18 -2.39
C SER A 60 -19.15 -17.06 -1.66
N THR A 61 -19.15 -16.86 -0.34
CA THR A 61 -20.38 -16.76 0.47
C THR A 61 -20.99 -15.36 0.53
N ASP A 62 -20.38 -14.34 -0.05
CA ASP A 62 -20.92 -12.98 -0.07
C ASP A 62 -21.23 -12.51 -1.50
N LEU A 63 -22.33 -13.03 -2.07
CA LEU A 63 -23.10 -12.30 -3.08
C LEU A 63 -23.96 -11.26 -2.35
N VAL A 64 -23.34 -10.24 -1.78
CA VAL A 64 -24.06 -9.02 -1.41
C VAL A 64 -24.12 -8.14 -2.65
N GLU A 65 -25.19 -8.34 -3.44
CA GLU A 65 -25.74 -7.23 -4.22
C GLU A 65 -26.11 -6.12 -3.22
N ASP A 66 -25.48 -4.96 -3.35
CA ASP A 66 -25.82 -3.76 -2.60
C ASP A 66 -27.22 -3.27 -3.00
N THR A 67 -28.25 -3.92 -2.45
CA THR A 67 -29.56 -3.30 -2.21
C THR A 67 -29.71 -3.11 -0.70
N VAL A 68 -29.39 -1.89 -0.27
CA VAL A 68 -29.80 -1.17 0.94
C VAL A 68 -30.60 -1.97 2.00
N ALA A 69 -29.91 -2.38 3.08
CA ALA A 69 -30.29 -2.45 4.51
C ALA A 69 -31.59 -3.20 4.97
N PRO A 70 -31.78 -3.44 6.29
CA PRO A 70 -30.88 -4.01 7.30
C PRO A 70 -31.56 -5.15 8.10
N ALA A 71 -30.83 -6.19 8.53
CA ALA A 71 -31.23 -6.99 9.69
C ALA A 71 -30.06 -7.80 10.26
N ALA A 72 -30.00 -7.79 11.59
CA ALA A 72 -29.13 -8.51 12.49
C ALA A 72 -28.87 -9.98 12.14
N GLN A 73 -27.68 -10.50 12.47
CA GLN A 73 -27.51 -11.43 13.60
C GLN A 73 -26.04 -11.80 13.84
N ASP A 74 -25.75 -12.01 15.11
CA ASP A 74 -24.47 -12.34 15.74
C ASP A 74 -23.74 -13.55 15.12
N THR A 75 -22.40 -13.53 15.12
CA THR A 75 -21.58 -14.63 15.66
C THR A 75 -20.07 -14.28 15.78
N VAL A 76 -19.67 -14.07 17.04
CA VAL A 76 -18.47 -14.58 17.75
C VAL A 76 -17.14 -14.75 16.98
N ILE A 77 -16.12 -13.96 17.35
CA ILE A 77 -14.70 -14.34 17.26
C ILE A 77 -14.01 -14.14 18.62
N PRO A 78 -13.12 -15.08 19.06
CA PRO A 78 -12.57 -15.11 20.42
C PRO A 78 -11.45 -14.08 20.61
N ALA A 79 -11.45 -13.42 21.77
CA ALA A 79 -10.36 -12.55 22.20
C ALA A 79 -9.09 -13.36 22.54
N PRO A 80 -7.88 -12.83 22.25
CA PRO A 80 -6.65 -13.39 22.77
C PRO A 80 -6.46 -13.05 24.25
N LEU A 81 -5.60 -13.84 24.87
CA LEU A 81 -5.39 -14.04 26.30
C LEU A 81 -5.02 -12.78 27.10
N ASN A 82 -5.47 -12.81 28.35
CA ASN A 82 -5.39 -11.86 29.48
C ASN A 82 -3.92 -11.50 29.85
N GLU A 83 -3.56 -10.39 30.51
CA GLU A 83 -3.87 -9.94 31.89
C GLU A 83 -3.38 -8.46 32.02
N ASP A 84 -3.86 -7.51 32.84
CA ASP A 84 -4.63 -7.53 34.08
C ASP A 84 -5.17 -6.10 34.35
N ARG A 85 -6.50 -5.89 34.28
CA ARG A 85 -7.23 -4.83 34.99
C ARG A 85 -8.73 -5.04 34.81
N LYS A 86 -9.40 -5.55 35.85
CA LYS A 86 -10.85 -5.77 35.83
C LYS A 86 -11.59 -4.43 35.74
N LEU A 87 -11.91 -4.00 34.52
CA LEU A 87 -12.79 -2.88 34.24
C LEU A 87 -14.20 -3.23 34.73
N THR A 88 -14.81 -2.32 35.49
CA THR A 88 -16.17 -2.52 36.00
C THR A 88 -17.17 -2.60 34.84
N ARG A 89 -18.28 -3.31 35.04
CA ARG A 89 -19.36 -3.49 34.02
C ARG A 89 -19.82 -2.16 33.40
N ASN A 90 -19.75 -1.07 34.17
CA ASN A 90 -20.10 0.27 33.73
C ASN A 90 -19.01 0.93 32.85
N MET A 91 -17.72 0.63 33.09
CA MET A 91 -16.63 1.09 32.21
C MET A 91 -16.60 0.35 30.88
N LYS A 92 -16.96 -0.95 30.86
CA LYS A 92 -17.04 -1.72 29.61
C LYS A 92 -18.12 -1.17 28.68
N ARG A 93 -19.30 -0.85 29.22
CA ARG A 93 -20.40 -0.24 28.44
C ARG A 93 -20.01 1.14 27.87
N LYS A 94 -19.37 1.99 28.68
CA LYS A 94 -18.86 3.29 28.20
C LYS A 94 -17.77 3.14 27.13
N PHE A 95 -16.90 2.14 27.25
CA PHE A 95 -15.84 1.90 26.26
C PHE A 95 -16.40 1.39 24.93
N GLU A 96 -17.38 0.49 24.97
CA GLU A 96 -18.09 0.00 23.78
C GLU A 96 -18.91 1.11 23.10
N GLU A 97 -19.60 1.95 23.88
CA GLU A 97 -20.31 3.14 23.38
C GLU A 97 -19.34 4.13 22.70
N MET A 98 -18.20 4.44 23.32
CA MET A 98 -17.16 5.31 22.75
C MET A 98 -16.48 4.70 21.52
N ASN A 99 -16.34 3.38 21.44
CA ASN A 99 -15.73 2.70 20.30
C ASN A 99 -16.68 2.60 19.09
N PHE A 100 -17.99 2.44 19.32
CA PHE A 100 -19.00 2.43 18.26
C PHE A 100 -19.16 3.82 17.62
N GLN A 101 -19.16 4.89 18.42
CA GLN A 101 -19.18 6.27 17.91
C GLN A 101 -17.91 6.63 17.12
N LYS A 102 -16.74 6.11 17.52
CA LYS A 102 -15.48 6.31 16.79
C LYS A 102 -15.39 5.58 15.45
N LEU A 103 -16.20 4.52 15.24
CA LEU A 103 -16.22 3.75 14.00
C LEU A 103 -17.25 4.28 12.99
N SER A 104 -18.34 4.89 13.48
CA SER A 104 -19.37 5.53 12.64
C SER A 104 -19.00 6.95 12.19
N GLU A 105 -18.12 7.64 12.93
CA GLU A 105 -17.60 8.94 12.53
C GLU A 105 -16.27 8.77 11.77
N ILE A 106 -16.36 8.18 10.58
CA ILE A 106 -15.39 8.48 9.53
C ILE A 106 -15.59 9.97 9.25
N ASP A 107 -14.77 10.82 9.87
CA ASP A 107 -14.80 12.27 9.67
C ASP A 107 -14.87 12.53 8.16
N PRO A 108 -15.90 13.23 7.63
CA PRO A 108 -16.01 13.50 6.20
C PRO A 108 -14.72 14.13 5.64
N LYS A 109 -13.97 14.86 6.46
CA LYS A 109 -12.63 15.35 6.11
C LYS A 109 -11.61 14.26 5.83
N MET A 110 -11.59 13.14 6.56
CA MET A 110 -10.61 12.06 6.33
C MET A 110 -10.89 11.33 5.01
N SER A 111 -12.16 11.02 4.71
CA SER A 111 -12.56 10.46 3.41
C SER A 111 -12.19 11.40 2.26
N ASP A 112 -12.42 12.70 2.43
CA ASP A 112 -12.16 13.69 1.39
C ASP A 112 -10.66 13.92 1.21
N LEU A 113 -9.87 13.93 2.28
CA LEU A 113 -8.40 13.96 2.22
C LEU A 113 -7.82 12.69 1.61
N GLU A 114 -8.40 11.51 1.85
CA GLU A 114 -8.01 10.26 1.21
C GLU A 114 -8.31 10.28 -0.28
N LYS A 115 -9.50 10.73 -0.67
CA LYS A 115 -9.88 10.92 -2.09
C LYS A 115 -8.99 11.94 -2.78
N GLU A 116 -8.68 13.06 -2.13
CA GLU A 116 -7.77 14.07 -2.66
C GLU A 116 -6.35 13.52 -2.83
N ARG A 117 -5.85 12.74 -1.86
CA ARG A 117 -4.56 12.03 -1.97
C ARG A 117 -4.58 10.98 -3.08
N GLU A 118 -5.69 10.25 -3.26
CA GLU A 118 -5.89 9.32 -4.37
C GLU A 118 -5.90 10.04 -5.72
N GLU A 119 -6.47 11.24 -5.81
CA GLU A 119 -6.47 12.03 -7.03
C GLU A 119 -5.09 12.62 -7.35
N ILE A 120 -4.38 13.11 -6.33
CA ILE A 120 -3.00 13.58 -6.48
C ILE A 120 -2.07 12.43 -6.91
N THR A 121 -2.26 11.23 -6.39
CA THR A 121 -1.43 10.06 -6.74
C THR A 121 -1.74 9.46 -8.11
N LYS A 122 -2.86 9.83 -8.75
CA LYS A 122 -3.19 9.43 -10.13
C LYS A 122 -2.35 10.17 -11.17
N VAL A 123 -1.84 11.36 -10.86
CA VAL A 123 -1.07 12.18 -11.81
C VAL A 123 0.41 12.08 -11.49
N ARG A 124 1.20 11.59 -12.46
CA ARG A 124 2.66 11.53 -12.36
C ARG A 124 3.22 12.95 -12.33
N ASN A 125 3.97 13.28 -11.28
CA ASN A 125 4.62 14.58 -11.12
C ASN A 125 6.02 14.63 -11.77
N ILE A 126 6.71 13.49 -11.83
CA ILE A 126 8.05 13.37 -12.44
C ILE A 126 7.96 12.30 -13.51
N ASN A 127 8.34 12.57 -14.75
CA ASN A 127 8.21 11.61 -15.85
C ASN A 127 9.37 10.60 -15.90
N THR A 128 10.58 11.09 -15.69
CA THR A 128 11.81 10.30 -15.82
C THR A 128 12.76 10.52 -14.65
N LEU A 129 13.58 9.52 -14.37
CA LEU A 129 14.57 9.54 -13.31
C LEU A 129 15.91 9.03 -13.86
N GLN A 130 16.96 9.84 -13.71
CA GLN A 130 18.33 9.40 -13.99
C GLN A 130 18.96 8.85 -12.71
N PHE A 131 19.39 7.59 -12.76
CA PHE A 131 20.08 6.89 -11.68
C PHE A 131 21.34 6.20 -12.22
N GLY A 132 22.51 6.72 -11.82
CA GLY A 132 23.77 6.28 -12.40
C GLY A 132 23.77 6.49 -13.92
N LYS A 133 23.98 5.40 -14.67
CA LYS A 133 23.95 5.39 -16.15
C LYS A 133 22.55 5.14 -16.76
N TYR A 134 21.54 4.92 -15.93
CA TYR A 134 20.20 4.54 -16.36
C TYR A 134 19.25 5.73 -16.35
N LEU A 135 18.44 5.85 -17.39
CA LEU A 135 17.30 6.75 -17.46
C LEU A 135 16.03 5.91 -17.43
N MET A 136 15.18 6.11 -16.43
CA MET A 136 14.03 5.25 -16.13
C MET A 136 12.75 6.07 -16.17
N GLN A 137 11.68 5.51 -16.73
CA GLN A 137 10.35 6.10 -16.63
C GLN A 137 9.70 5.77 -15.29
N THR A 138 9.02 6.75 -14.70
CA THR A 138 8.30 6.56 -13.44
C THR A 138 6.92 5.96 -13.69
N TRP A 139 6.49 5.12 -12.75
CA TRP A 139 5.18 4.46 -12.82
C TRP A 139 4.15 5.15 -11.93
N TYR A 140 4.58 5.62 -10.76
CA TYR A 140 3.71 6.17 -9.73
C TYR A 140 4.14 7.59 -9.35
N PHE A 141 3.18 8.34 -8.81
CA PHE A 141 3.46 9.59 -8.11
C PHE A 141 4.43 9.35 -6.94
N SER A 142 5.34 10.29 -6.71
CA SER A 142 6.21 10.31 -5.53
C SER A 142 6.15 11.68 -4.85
N PRO A 143 5.96 11.75 -3.52
CA PRO A 143 5.74 13.01 -2.80
C PRO A 143 7.04 13.80 -2.57
N TYR A 144 7.78 14.08 -3.65
CA TYR A 144 8.90 15.00 -3.60
C TYR A 144 8.41 16.42 -3.25
N PRO A 145 9.25 17.25 -2.59
CA PRO A 145 8.91 18.63 -2.27
C PRO A 145 8.43 19.40 -3.50
N ASP A 146 7.58 20.41 -3.29
CA ASP A 146 6.92 21.17 -4.37
C ASP A 146 7.88 21.69 -5.44
N GLU A 147 9.08 22.04 -5.01
CA GLU A 147 10.14 22.54 -5.89
C GLU A 147 10.59 21.52 -6.95
N TYR A 148 10.26 20.23 -6.81
CA TYR A 148 10.53 19.12 -7.74
C TYR A 148 9.27 18.57 -8.42
N LYS A 149 8.06 19.08 -8.12
CA LYS A 149 6.81 18.50 -8.65
C LYS A 149 6.62 18.62 -10.16
N ASN A 150 7.36 19.51 -10.82
CA ASN A 150 7.21 19.79 -12.26
C ASN A 150 8.53 19.59 -13.03
N VAL A 151 9.43 18.74 -12.53
CA VAL A 151 10.64 18.39 -13.28
C VAL A 151 10.36 17.20 -14.18
N ASP A 152 10.73 17.32 -15.47
CA ASP A 152 10.58 16.21 -16.40
C ASP A 152 11.52 15.05 -16.06
N THR A 153 12.75 15.38 -15.64
CA THR A 153 13.76 14.43 -15.18
C THR A 153 14.27 14.80 -13.79
N LEU A 154 14.21 13.84 -12.86
CA LEU A 154 14.89 13.92 -11.56
C LEU A 154 16.26 13.22 -11.62
N TYR A 155 17.30 13.89 -11.15
CA TYR A 155 18.67 13.36 -11.18
C TYR A 155 19.06 12.87 -9.79
N VAL A 156 19.36 11.57 -9.65
CA VAL A 156 19.62 10.94 -8.35
C VAL A 156 21.02 10.34 -8.32
N CYS A 157 21.77 10.65 -7.26
CA CYS A 157 23.08 10.05 -7.03
C CYS A 157 22.94 8.57 -6.67
N GLU A 158 23.64 7.69 -7.40
CA GLU A 158 23.57 6.23 -7.21
C GLU A 158 24.08 5.74 -5.84
N PHE A 159 24.87 6.56 -5.13
CA PHE A 159 25.48 6.17 -3.86
C PHE A 159 24.76 6.75 -2.65
N CYS A 160 24.45 8.04 -2.66
CA CYS A 160 23.85 8.71 -1.50
C CYS A 160 22.35 8.92 -1.62
N LEU A 161 21.75 8.60 -2.78
CA LEU A 161 20.34 8.80 -3.11
C LEU A 161 19.86 10.27 -3.03
N LYS A 162 20.79 11.23 -2.92
CA LYS A 162 20.47 12.65 -3.03
C LYS A 162 19.93 12.94 -4.43
N TYR A 163 18.77 13.57 -4.48
CA TYR A 163 18.09 14.01 -5.69
C TYR A 163 18.39 15.48 -5.99
N MET A 164 18.39 15.83 -7.28
CA MET A 164 18.73 17.13 -7.83
C MET A 164 17.85 17.43 -9.06
N LYS A 165 17.64 18.72 -9.35
CA LYS A 165 16.83 19.17 -10.50
C LYS A 165 17.59 19.16 -11.83
N TYR A 166 18.90 19.39 -11.78
CA TYR A 166 19.72 19.66 -12.96
C TYR A 166 20.88 18.66 -13.07
N PRO A 167 21.26 18.25 -14.28
CA PRO A 167 22.37 17.33 -14.51
C PRO A 167 23.72 17.89 -14.04
N GLU A 168 23.93 19.20 -14.13
CA GLU A 168 25.15 19.88 -13.66
C GLU A 168 25.27 19.80 -12.14
N SER A 169 24.14 19.83 -11.43
CA SER A 169 24.10 19.63 -9.98
C SER A 169 24.53 18.22 -9.61
N LEU A 170 24.06 17.20 -10.33
CA LEU A 170 24.49 15.81 -10.16
C LEU A 170 25.99 15.66 -10.41
N THR A 171 26.49 16.25 -11.50
CA THR A 171 27.91 16.19 -11.86
C THR A 171 28.79 16.79 -10.75
N ARG A 172 28.44 17.98 -10.27
CA ARG A 172 29.15 18.64 -9.16
C ARG A 172 29.07 17.85 -7.85
N HIS A 173 27.91 17.27 -7.58
CA HIS A 173 27.72 16.42 -6.41
C HIS A 173 28.61 15.17 -6.50
N GLN A 174 28.64 14.47 -7.64
CA GLN A 174 29.46 13.27 -7.83
C GLN A 174 30.97 13.55 -7.65
N ALA A 175 31.43 14.75 -8.04
CA ALA A 175 32.82 15.17 -7.84
C ALA A 175 33.21 15.32 -6.35
N THR A 176 32.24 15.60 -5.47
CA THR A 176 32.48 15.86 -4.03
C THR A 176 31.87 14.79 -3.12
N CYS A 177 31.07 13.87 -3.66
CA CYS A 177 30.34 12.85 -2.92
C CYS A 177 31.29 11.78 -2.36
N LYS A 178 31.32 11.70 -1.02
CA LYS A 178 32.16 10.74 -0.28
C LYS A 178 31.52 9.36 -0.16
N ARG A 179 30.19 9.21 -0.33
CA ARG A 179 29.52 7.90 -0.27
C ARG A 179 29.81 7.12 -1.55
N LYS A 180 30.24 5.86 -1.41
CA LYS A 180 30.47 4.88 -2.50
C LYS A 180 29.75 3.55 -2.27
N ARG A 181 28.99 3.47 -1.18
CA ARG A 181 28.20 2.32 -0.74
C ARG A 181 27.05 2.82 0.14
N PRO A 182 25.98 2.02 0.33
CA PRO A 182 24.94 2.34 1.29
C PRO A 182 25.52 2.58 2.70
N PRO A 183 24.89 3.46 3.51
CA PRO A 183 25.25 3.63 4.91
C PRO A 183 24.89 2.37 5.73
N GLY A 184 25.21 2.41 7.03
CA GLY A 184 24.82 1.36 7.96
C GLY A 184 25.70 0.11 7.94
N ARG A 185 25.22 -0.96 8.58
CA ARG A 185 26.01 -2.19 8.81
C ARG A 185 25.83 -3.17 7.66
N LEU A 186 26.94 -3.72 7.14
CA LEU A 186 26.88 -4.84 6.20
C LEU A 186 26.38 -6.10 6.94
N VAL A 187 25.23 -6.63 6.54
CA VAL A 187 24.62 -7.83 7.17
C VAL A 187 24.72 -9.07 6.31
N TYR A 188 24.99 -8.91 5.01
CA TYR A 188 25.19 -10.01 4.08
C TYR A 188 26.16 -9.62 2.97
N GLY A 189 27.04 -10.54 2.59
CA GLY A 189 27.94 -10.38 1.46
C GLY A 189 28.26 -11.71 0.81
N LYS A 190 27.90 -11.86 -0.47
CA LYS A 190 28.26 -13.03 -1.29
C LYS A 190 28.54 -12.57 -2.71
N ASP A 191 29.71 -12.93 -3.23
CA ASP A 191 30.17 -12.54 -4.57
C ASP A 191 30.10 -11.02 -4.78
N THR A 192 29.22 -10.57 -5.67
CA THR A 192 28.99 -9.15 -6.00
C THR A 192 27.83 -8.54 -5.21
N ILE A 193 27.04 -9.35 -4.47
CA ILE A 193 25.84 -8.92 -3.75
C ILE A 193 26.20 -8.58 -2.32
N ARG A 194 25.76 -7.39 -1.87
CA ARG A 194 25.93 -6.91 -0.50
C ARG A 194 24.62 -6.31 0.00
N ALA A 195 24.22 -6.66 1.22
CA ALA A 195 23.05 -6.07 1.87
C ALA A 195 23.48 -5.29 3.12
N TYR A 196 22.93 -4.09 3.28
CA TYR A 196 23.23 -3.19 4.38
C TYR A 196 21.95 -2.94 5.17
N GLU A 197 22.06 -3.02 6.49
CA GLU A 197 21.03 -2.59 7.43
C GLU A 197 21.24 -1.10 7.71
N VAL A 198 20.20 -0.30 7.43
CA VAL A 198 20.20 1.16 7.58
C VAL A 198 19.12 1.55 8.57
N ASP A 199 19.51 2.17 9.68
CA ASP A 199 18.56 2.73 10.64
C ASP A 199 18.06 4.10 10.13
N GLY A 200 16.76 4.22 9.90
CA GLY A 200 16.15 5.47 9.39
C GLY A 200 16.13 6.62 10.40
N LYS A 201 16.35 6.36 11.68
CA LYS A 201 16.50 7.41 12.71
C LYS A 201 17.90 8.02 12.67
N GLU A 202 18.92 7.21 12.36
CA GLU A 202 20.31 7.66 12.25
C GLU A 202 20.61 8.27 10.87
N GLU A 203 20.05 7.70 9.80
CA GLU A 203 20.29 8.13 8.42
C GLU A 203 19.02 8.77 7.81
N LYS A 204 18.84 10.08 8.08
CA LYS A 204 17.73 10.90 7.58
C LYS A 204 18.07 11.70 6.32
#